data_AF-A0A358AXA6-F1
#
_entry.id   AF-A0A358AXA6-F1
#
_cell.length_a   1.000
_cell.length_b   1.000
_cell.length_c   1.000
_cell.angle_alpha   90.00
_cell.angle_beta   90.00
_cell.angle_gamma   90.00
#
_symmetry.space_group_name_H-M   'P 1'
#
loop_
_entity.id
_entity.type
_entity.pdbx_description
1 polymer ?
#
loop_
_entity_poly.entity_id
_entity_poly.type
_entity_poly.pdbx_seq_one_letter_code
_entity_poly.pdbx_strand_id
1 'polypeptide(L)'
;MTPQLHLGSNTPGGELPKGQGGGSAPSPSANPSYAELCVTSNFTFLTGASHPEELVTRAAELGLAAIAITDRNSLAGVVRAYSALKELARMQTEAAADGPKIRSQQVTDHSSRQTVPHFSGDTDAPTLPNAALPKLIAGARLVLTDSPVEWLALPTDLPAWSRLTRLLSIGKRRAPKGECHLQRADLLEWGQGMILIALPPDPLEQSKPTRADLLAVVRRFPGQCFLGAAPRYDGRDQARLDRLALLAQGANLPMVAVGDVLMHRSARRPLADVLTCLRLGCTIDNIGTQRLANGERRLKSGAEMARLFHRHPAALRRTVEIADRCAFRLNDLRYQYPDEAQ
;
A
#
# COMPACT_ATOMS: atom_id res chain seq x y z
N MET A 1 46.86 42.44 57.56
CA MET A 1 46.41 41.76 58.79
C MET A 1 44.90 41.77 58.77
N THR A 2 44.30 40.60 58.86
CA THR A 2 42.88 40.27 58.67
C THR A 2 41.93 41.37 59.12
N PRO A 3 40.97 41.75 58.25
CA PRO A 3 39.65 42.04 58.79
C PRO A 3 38.51 41.45 57.96
N GLN A 4 37.54 40.95 58.73
CA GLN A 4 36.16 40.69 58.33
C GLN A 4 35.59 41.89 57.57
N LEU A 5 34.81 41.63 56.52
CA LEU A 5 33.88 42.61 55.97
C LEU A 5 32.46 42.06 56.08
N HIS A 6 31.74 42.69 57.00
CA HIS A 6 30.31 42.60 57.22
C HIS A 6 29.53 42.87 55.94
N LEU A 7 28.44 42.11 55.78
CA LEU A 7 27.37 42.36 54.82
C LEU A 7 26.73 43.73 55.09
N GLY A 8 26.67 44.55 54.05
CA GLY A 8 25.90 45.78 54.00
C GLY A 8 25.00 45.79 52.76
N SER A 9 23.70 45.65 53.01
CA SER A 9 22.54 46.18 52.28
C SER A 9 22.67 46.56 50.81
N ASN A 10 21.89 45.90 49.95
CA ASN A 10 21.39 46.52 48.73
C ASN A 10 19.87 46.28 48.56
N THR A 11 19.21 47.40 48.28
CA THR A 11 17.79 47.69 48.09
C THR A 11 17.12 46.82 47.01
N PRO A 12 15.83 46.45 47.13
CA PRO A 12 15.15 45.65 46.12
C PRO A 12 14.74 46.53 44.93
N GLY A 13 15.26 46.22 43.75
CA GLY A 13 14.87 46.83 42.49
C GLY A 13 14.46 45.76 41.47
N GLY A 14 13.23 45.88 40.98
CA GLY A 14 12.87 45.56 39.59
C GLY A 14 12.65 44.10 39.23
N GLU A 15 11.38 43.76 39.04
CA GLU A 15 10.88 42.53 38.44
C GLU A 15 11.53 42.22 37.07
N LEU A 16 12.00 40.99 36.90
CA LEU A 16 12.29 40.38 35.60
C LEU A 16 11.09 39.49 35.20
N PRO A 17 10.54 39.61 34.00
CA PRO A 17 9.40 38.80 33.58
C PRO A 17 9.82 37.34 33.40
N LYS A 18 9.15 36.44 34.12
CA LYS A 18 9.27 34.99 33.95
C LYS A 18 8.79 34.62 32.55
N GLY A 19 9.73 34.31 31.66
CA GLY A 19 9.44 33.66 30.38
C GLY A 19 8.78 32.31 30.64
N GLN A 20 7.48 32.21 30.31
CA GLN A 20 6.78 30.94 30.20
C GLN A 20 7.30 30.18 28.97
N GLY A 21 8.40 29.45 29.14
CA GLY A 21 8.86 28.44 28.20
C GLY A 21 8.13 27.12 28.45
N GLY A 22 6.82 27.09 28.19
CA GLY A 22 6.03 25.86 28.17
C GLY A 22 6.36 25.04 26.91
N GLY A 23 7.53 24.40 26.90
CA GLY A 23 7.86 23.40 25.89
C GLY A 23 6.96 22.19 26.08
N SER A 24 5.84 22.15 25.35
CA SER A 24 5.02 20.95 25.23
C SER A 24 5.93 19.82 24.71
N ALA A 25 6.15 18.80 25.54
CA ALA A 25 6.73 17.55 25.08
C ALA A 25 5.94 17.07 23.84
N PRO A 26 6.59 16.58 22.77
CA PRO A 26 5.87 16.11 21.60
C PRO A 26 4.93 14.98 22.05
N SER A 27 3.63 15.21 21.82
CA SER A 27 2.58 14.20 21.90
C SER A 27 3.04 12.90 21.23
N PRO A 28 2.62 11.71 21.71
CA PRO A 28 3.02 10.43 21.13
C PRO A 28 2.83 10.48 19.62
N SER A 29 3.94 10.33 18.89
CA SER A 29 4.09 10.63 17.48
C SER A 29 2.93 10.09 16.65
N ALA A 30 2.24 10.98 15.92
CA ALA A 30 1.35 10.58 14.85
C ALA A 30 2.14 9.65 13.90
N ASN A 31 1.65 8.42 13.69
CA ASN A 31 2.26 7.52 12.72
C ASN A 31 2.35 8.24 11.38
N PRO A 32 3.53 8.25 10.72
CA PRO A 32 3.67 8.95 9.46
C PRO A 32 2.67 8.41 8.44
N SER A 33 1.89 9.30 7.83
CA SER A 33 0.89 8.92 6.84
C SER A 33 1.54 8.21 5.66
N TYR A 34 0.97 7.08 5.26
CA TYR A 34 1.48 6.23 4.19
C TYR A 34 0.33 5.65 3.37
N ALA A 35 0.48 5.68 2.05
CA ALA A 35 -0.38 4.98 1.11
C ALA A 35 0.42 3.85 0.45
N GLU A 36 -0.05 2.62 0.53
CA GLU A 36 0.58 1.51 -0.21
C GLU A 36 0.02 1.50 -1.63
N LEU A 37 0.87 1.79 -2.62
CA LEU A 37 0.46 1.93 -4.03
C LEU A 37 0.73 0.68 -4.87
N CYS A 38 1.34 -0.36 -4.29
CA CYS A 38 1.81 -1.53 -5.02
C CYS A 38 1.50 -2.83 -4.28
N VAL A 39 0.26 -3.30 -4.43
CA VAL A 39 -0.22 -4.54 -3.80
C VAL A 39 -0.60 -5.58 -4.84
N THR A 40 -0.09 -6.79 -4.65
CA THR A 40 -0.46 -7.98 -5.42
C THR A 40 -1.37 -8.85 -4.57
N SER A 41 -2.58 -9.12 -5.06
CA SER A 41 -3.51 -10.07 -4.44
C SER A 41 -3.41 -11.46 -5.11
N ASN A 42 -4.10 -12.44 -4.56
CA ASN A 42 -4.20 -13.79 -5.14
C ASN A 42 -4.87 -13.83 -6.53
N PHE A 43 -5.48 -12.74 -6.99
CA PHE A 43 -5.94 -12.59 -8.37
C PHE A 43 -4.80 -12.44 -9.38
N THR A 44 -3.58 -12.15 -8.90
CA THR A 44 -2.37 -12.50 -9.63
C THR A 44 -2.03 -13.96 -9.34
N PHE A 45 -2.48 -14.82 -10.25
CA PHE A 45 -2.47 -16.27 -10.05
C PHE A 45 -1.09 -16.82 -9.67
N LEU A 46 -1.07 -17.72 -8.69
CA LEU A 46 0.13 -18.36 -8.13
C LEU A 46 1.25 -17.39 -7.72
N THR A 47 0.92 -16.13 -7.41
CA THR A 47 1.91 -15.11 -7.03
C THR A 47 1.48 -14.37 -5.76
N GLY A 48 0.28 -13.79 -5.73
CA GLY A 48 -0.21 -13.12 -4.52
C GLY A 48 -0.67 -14.14 -3.48
N ALA A 49 -0.19 -13.98 -2.24
CA ALA A 49 -0.43 -14.94 -1.16
C ALA A 49 -1.51 -14.45 -0.18
N SER A 50 -2.34 -13.48 -0.59
CA SER A 50 -3.41 -12.95 0.25
C SER A 50 -4.61 -12.54 -0.60
N HIS A 51 -5.79 -12.74 -0.01
CA HIS A 51 -7.03 -12.27 -0.58
C HIS A 51 -7.13 -10.75 -0.46
N PRO A 52 -7.81 -10.06 -1.41
CA PRO A 52 -8.06 -8.62 -1.32
C PRO A 52 -8.71 -8.19 0.01
N GLU A 53 -9.60 -9.01 0.56
CA GLU A 53 -10.29 -8.82 1.84
C GLU A 53 -9.30 -8.74 3.02
N GLU A 54 -8.30 -9.62 3.03
CA GLU A 54 -7.27 -9.66 4.08
C GLU A 54 -6.33 -8.45 3.97
N LEU A 55 -6.02 -8.04 2.74
CA LEU A 55 -5.16 -6.89 2.46
C LEU A 55 -5.81 -5.58 2.92
N VAL A 56 -7.10 -5.38 2.59
CA VAL A 56 -7.86 -4.19 2.99
C VAL A 56 -8.04 -4.13 4.50
N THR A 57 -8.44 -5.25 5.13
CA THR A 57 -8.58 -5.34 6.58
C THR A 57 -7.26 -4.99 7.27
N ARG A 58 -6.15 -5.57 6.78
CA ARG A 58 -4.82 -5.28 7.34
C ARG A 58 -4.38 -3.83 7.11
N ALA A 59 -4.72 -3.23 5.98
CA ALA A 59 -4.44 -1.82 5.73
C ALA A 59 -5.18 -0.90 6.72
N ALA A 60 -6.43 -1.24 7.05
CA ALA A 60 -7.20 -0.53 8.07
C ALA A 60 -6.57 -0.67 9.47
N GLU A 61 -6.19 -1.89 9.87
CA GLU A 61 -5.49 -2.13 11.14
C GLU A 61 -4.17 -1.35 11.25
N LEU A 62 -3.46 -1.17 10.14
CA LEU A 62 -2.19 -0.44 10.08
C LEU A 62 -2.37 1.09 10.01
N GLY A 63 -3.61 1.58 9.88
CA GLY A 63 -3.91 3.00 9.74
C GLY A 63 -3.36 3.61 8.44
N LEU A 64 -3.38 2.86 7.33
CA LEU A 64 -2.93 3.38 6.04
C LEU A 64 -3.89 4.44 5.52
N ALA A 65 -3.35 5.49 4.88
CA ALA A 65 -4.16 6.52 4.25
C ALA A 65 -4.88 5.98 3.00
N ALA A 66 -4.20 5.11 2.25
CA ALA A 66 -4.75 4.44 1.08
C ALA A 66 -4.08 3.10 0.81
N ILE A 67 -4.78 2.24 0.08
CA ILE A 67 -4.26 0.99 -0.48
C ILE A 67 -4.66 0.89 -1.94
N ALA A 68 -3.69 0.67 -2.83
CA ALA A 68 -3.94 0.38 -4.23
C ALA A 68 -3.80 -1.13 -4.49
N ILE A 69 -4.85 -1.75 -5.01
CA ILE A 69 -4.76 -3.12 -5.51
C ILE A 69 -4.29 -3.06 -6.95
N THR A 70 -3.12 -3.61 -7.23
CA THR A 70 -2.42 -3.52 -8.51
C THR A 70 -2.00 -4.91 -8.99
N ASP A 71 -2.99 -5.78 -9.25
CA ASP A 71 -2.74 -7.12 -9.78
C ASP A 71 -2.09 -7.08 -11.17
N ARG A 72 -1.31 -8.11 -11.49
CA ARG A 72 -0.61 -8.22 -12.79
C ARG A 72 -1.62 -8.33 -13.92
N ASN A 73 -1.64 -7.32 -14.79
CA ASN A 73 -2.49 -7.24 -15.98
C ASN A 73 -3.98 -7.57 -15.71
N SER A 74 -4.48 -7.21 -14.52
CA SER A 74 -5.83 -7.56 -14.07
C SER A 74 -6.39 -6.53 -13.08
N LEU A 75 -7.72 -6.44 -13.05
CA LEU A 75 -8.50 -5.63 -12.11
C LEU A 75 -9.41 -6.50 -11.23
N ALA A 76 -9.28 -7.82 -11.31
CA ALA A 76 -10.21 -8.75 -10.66
C ALA A 76 -10.21 -8.62 -9.12
N GLY A 77 -9.03 -8.41 -8.51
CA GLY A 77 -8.93 -8.21 -7.06
C GLY A 77 -9.54 -6.91 -6.56
N VAL A 78 -9.67 -5.89 -7.41
CA VAL A 78 -10.18 -4.57 -7.03
C VAL A 78 -11.64 -4.65 -6.57
N VAL A 79 -12.48 -5.41 -7.28
CA VAL A 79 -13.91 -5.54 -6.94
C VAL A 79 -14.08 -6.22 -5.57
N ARG A 80 -13.29 -7.25 -5.29
CA ARG A 80 -13.28 -7.95 -4.01
C ARG A 80 -12.80 -7.06 -2.86
N ALA A 81 -11.71 -6.31 -3.06
CA ALA A 81 -11.24 -5.31 -2.10
C ALA A 81 -12.32 -4.25 -1.81
N TYR A 82 -13.01 -3.79 -2.85
CA TYR A 82 -14.08 -2.80 -2.70
C TYR A 82 -15.25 -3.34 -1.88
N SER A 83 -15.71 -4.57 -2.17
CA SER A 83 -16.74 -5.23 -1.36
C SER A 83 -16.32 -5.37 0.10
N ALA A 84 -15.07 -5.78 0.35
CA ALA A 84 -14.53 -5.90 1.71
C ALA A 84 -14.54 -4.55 2.45
N LEU A 85 -14.09 -3.48 1.79
CA LEU A 85 -14.05 -2.15 2.37
C LEU A 85 -15.45 -1.63 2.72
N LYS A 86 -16.44 -1.91 1.87
CA LYS A 86 -17.84 -1.55 2.12
C LYS A 86 -18.40 -2.27 3.36
N GLU A 87 -18.08 -3.56 3.53
CA GLU A 87 -18.48 -4.31 4.73
C GLU A 87 -17.80 -3.77 6.00
N LEU A 88 -16.50 -3.44 5.94
CA LEU A 88 -15.81 -2.81 7.08
C LEU A 88 -16.45 -1.47 7.46
N ALA A 89 -16.80 -0.63 6.48
CA ALA A 89 -17.47 0.64 6.73
C ALA A 89 -18.87 0.45 7.35
N ARG A 90 -19.62 -0.56 6.88
CA ARG A 90 -20.91 -0.94 7.45
C ARG A 90 -20.75 -1.38 8.91
N MET A 91 -19.80 -2.26 9.21
CA MET A 91 -19.51 -2.73 10.56
C MET A 91 -19.10 -1.58 11.51
N GLN A 92 -18.25 -0.65 11.05
CA GLN A 92 -17.88 0.54 11.85
C GLN A 92 -19.08 1.44 12.14
N THR A 93 -19.96 1.64 11.16
CA THR A 93 -21.19 2.45 11.32
C THR A 93 -22.15 1.79 12.31
N GLU A 94 -22.35 0.48 12.22
CA GLU A 94 -23.19 -0.30 13.14
C GLU A 94 -22.62 -0.31 14.57
N ALA A 95 -21.31 -0.49 14.72
CA ALA A 95 -20.65 -0.44 16.03
C ALA A 95 -20.75 0.95 16.68
N ALA A 96 -20.66 2.02 15.89
CA ALA A 96 -20.85 3.40 16.37
C ALA A 96 -22.30 3.71 16.75
N ALA A 97 -23.28 3.09 16.08
CA ALA A 97 -24.70 3.32 16.33
C ALA A 97 -25.26 2.52 17.51
N ASP A 98 -24.73 1.31 17.78
CA ASP A 98 -25.41 0.35 18.67
C ASP A 98 -24.53 -0.20 19.83
N GLY A 99 -23.25 0.21 19.91
CA GLY A 99 -22.26 -0.39 20.83
C GLY A 99 -22.00 -1.88 20.53
N PRO A 100 -20.92 -2.51 21.03
CA PRO A 100 -20.69 -3.94 20.81
C PRO A 100 -21.77 -4.77 21.53
N LYS A 101 -22.83 -5.16 20.82
CA LYS A 101 -23.85 -6.09 21.33
C LYS A 101 -23.32 -7.52 21.31
N ILE A 102 -22.76 -7.98 22.43
CA ILE A 102 -22.47 -9.39 22.69
C ILE A 102 -23.80 -10.15 22.69
N ARG A 103 -24.12 -10.86 21.59
CA ARG A 103 -25.44 -11.48 21.39
C ARG A 103 -25.66 -12.83 22.08
N SER A 104 -24.74 -13.34 22.89
CA SER A 104 -25.03 -14.49 23.75
C SER A 104 -23.98 -14.67 24.86
N GLN A 105 -24.34 -14.36 26.11
CA GLN A 105 -23.56 -14.75 27.29
C GLN A 105 -24.06 -16.05 27.94
N GLN A 106 -25.06 -16.72 27.36
CA GLN A 106 -25.73 -17.86 28.00
C GLN A 106 -25.52 -19.13 27.19
N VAL A 107 -24.88 -20.12 27.81
CA VAL A 107 -24.84 -21.51 27.35
C VAL A 107 -25.68 -22.33 28.33
N THR A 108 -26.62 -23.12 27.81
CA THR A 108 -27.38 -24.05 28.65
C THR A 108 -26.59 -25.35 28.73
N ASP A 109 -26.19 -25.74 29.92
CA ASP A 109 -25.58 -27.04 30.15
C ASP A 109 -26.66 -28.12 30.01
N HIS A 110 -26.48 -29.02 29.04
CA HIS A 110 -27.46 -30.05 28.69
C HIS A 110 -27.59 -31.16 29.75
N SER A 111 -26.62 -31.30 30.65
CA SER A 111 -26.61 -32.30 31.73
C SER A 111 -27.35 -31.79 32.98
N SER A 112 -27.20 -30.50 33.31
CA SER A 112 -27.81 -29.91 34.51
C SER A 112 -29.11 -29.11 34.25
N ARG A 113 -29.45 -28.83 32.98
CA ARG A 113 -30.52 -27.89 32.58
C ARG A 113 -30.40 -26.50 33.23
N GLN A 114 -29.20 -26.12 33.67
CA GLN A 114 -28.95 -24.80 34.23
C GLN A 114 -28.35 -23.89 33.17
N THR A 115 -28.84 -22.65 33.11
CA THR A 115 -28.28 -21.58 32.30
C THR A 115 -27.13 -20.94 33.07
N VAL A 116 -25.90 -21.15 32.62
CA VAL A 116 -24.70 -20.58 33.25
C VAL A 116 -24.11 -19.50 32.35
N PRO A 117 -23.69 -18.34 32.89
CA PRO A 117 -22.96 -17.35 32.10
C PRO A 117 -21.63 -17.95 31.65
N HIS A 118 -21.39 -17.97 30.34
CA HIS A 118 -20.12 -18.44 29.80
C HIS A 118 -19.07 -17.34 29.99
N PHE A 119 -18.08 -17.62 30.83
CA PHE A 119 -16.80 -16.92 30.90
C PHE A 119 -16.82 -15.51 31.51
N SER A 120 -16.17 -15.34 32.67
CA SER A 120 -15.96 -14.05 33.36
C SER A 120 -14.63 -13.39 32.96
N GLY A 121 -14.17 -13.62 31.73
CA GLY A 121 -12.99 -12.97 31.18
C GLY A 121 -13.42 -12.01 30.07
N ASP A 122 -12.98 -10.76 30.15
CA ASP A 122 -13.11 -9.78 29.07
C ASP A 122 -12.50 -10.39 27.80
N THR A 123 -13.35 -10.91 26.93
CA THR A 123 -12.96 -11.22 25.57
C THR A 123 -13.23 -9.94 24.80
N ASP A 124 -12.25 -9.04 24.81
CA ASP A 124 -12.31 -7.85 23.97
C ASP A 124 -12.53 -8.32 22.53
N ALA A 125 -13.72 -8.04 22.00
CA ALA A 125 -13.97 -8.13 20.58
C ALA A 125 -12.84 -7.36 19.88
N PRO A 126 -12.23 -7.89 18.80
CA PRO A 126 -11.11 -7.24 18.13
C PRO A 126 -11.52 -5.80 17.84
N THR A 127 -10.99 -4.88 18.64
CA THR A 127 -11.37 -3.49 18.58
C THR A 127 -10.63 -2.98 17.37
N LEU A 128 -11.31 -2.94 16.22
CA LEU A 128 -10.83 -2.15 15.11
C LEU A 128 -10.62 -0.75 15.71
N PRO A 129 -9.39 -0.22 15.72
CA PRO A 129 -9.19 1.13 16.19
C PRO A 129 -10.18 2.03 15.45
N ASN A 130 -10.70 3.05 16.10
CA ASN A 130 -11.60 4.06 15.52
C ASN A 130 -10.86 4.95 14.48
N ALA A 131 -9.92 4.36 13.75
CA ALA A 131 -9.10 4.91 12.71
C ALA A 131 -9.89 4.92 11.41
N ALA A 132 -9.70 5.99 10.63
CA ALA A 132 -10.29 6.12 9.31
C ALA A 132 -9.89 4.93 8.43
N LEU A 133 -10.86 4.38 7.71
CA LEU A 133 -10.60 3.33 6.74
C LEU A 133 -9.73 3.84 5.59
N PRO A 134 -8.83 3.00 5.03
CA PRO A 134 -7.97 3.42 3.94
C PRO A 134 -8.80 3.69 2.69
N LYS A 135 -8.42 4.71 1.93
CA LYS A 135 -8.94 4.91 0.58
C LYS A 135 -8.50 3.74 -0.32
N LEU A 136 -9.44 3.03 -0.93
CA LEU A 136 -9.13 2.04 -1.96
C LEU A 136 -8.84 2.75 -3.29
N ILE A 137 -7.67 2.50 -3.85
CA ILE A 137 -7.28 2.94 -5.18
C ILE A 137 -7.35 1.73 -6.12
N ALA A 138 -8.13 1.87 -7.18
CA ALA A 138 -8.20 0.88 -8.23
C ALA A 138 -6.99 1.03 -9.16
N GLY A 139 -6.29 -0.05 -9.48
CA GLY A 139 -5.14 0.00 -10.38
C GLY A 139 -4.73 -1.36 -10.91
N ALA A 140 -3.74 -1.39 -11.78
CA ALA A 140 -3.16 -2.62 -12.29
C ALA A 140 -1.64 -2.48 -12.45
N ARG A 141 -0.91 -3.56 -12.24
CA ARG A 141 0.50 -3.65 -12.64
C ARG A 141 0.54 -4.12 -14.08
N LEU A 142 0.90 -3.21 -14.98
CA LEU A 142 1.11 -3.47 -16.40
C LEU A 142 2.50 -4.08 -16.61
N VAL A 143 2.52 -5.34 -17.01
CA VAL A 143 3.75 -6.02 -17.42
C VAL A 143 3.73 -6.16 -18.92
N LEU A 144 4.70 -5.51 -19.55
CA LEU A 144 4.83 -5.41 -21.00
C LEU A 144 5.72 -6.53 -21.53
N THR A 145 5.45 -7.02 -22.73
CA THR A 145 6.22 -8.10 -23.36
C THR A 145 7.51 -7.59 -24.02
N ASP A 146 7.54 -6.30 -24.37
CA ASP A 146 8.64 -5.63 -25.08
C ASP A 146 9.51 -4.73 -24.20
N SER A 147 9.25 -4.67 -22.89
CA SER A 147 10.02 -3.85 -21.95
C SER A 147 10.23 -4.57 -20.61
N PRO A 148 11.43 -4.47 -20.01
CA PRO A 148 11.69 -4.96 -18.67
C PRO A 148 11.14 -4.03 -17.56
N VAL A 149 10.63 -2.85 -17.91
CA VAL A 149 10.01 -1.92 -16.95
C VAL A 149 8.54 -2.27 -16.79
N GLU A 150 8.13 -2.57 -15.57
CA GLU A 150 6.72 -2.74 -15.22
C GLU A 150 6.13 -1.38 -14.81
N TRP A 151 4.83 -1.20 -14.97
CA TRP A 151 4.17 0.07 -14.67
C TRP A 151 2.94 -0.15 -13.80
N LEU A 152 2.86 0.52 -12.65
CA LEU A 152 1.59 0.62 -11.92
C LEU A 152 0.76 1.71 -12.59
N ALA A 153 -0.42 1.34 -13.09
CA ALA A 153 -1.36 2.26 -13.69
C ALA A 153 -2.51 2.52 -12.72
N LEU A 154 -2.59 3.76 -12.24
CA LEU A 154 -3.59 4.24 -11.28
C LEU A 154 -4.48 5.29 -11.96
N PRO A 155 -5.68 4.94 -12.46
CA PRO A 155 -6.59 5.88 -13.10
C PRO A 155 -7.02 6.99 -12.13
N THR A 156 -6.98 8.25 -12.58
CA THR A 156 -7.38 9.39 -11.74
C THR A 156 -8.87 9.70 -11.83
N ASP A 157 -9.53 9.30 -12.91
CA ASP A 157 -10.94 9.56 -13.18
C ASP A 157 -11.62 8.39 -13.92
N LEU A 158 -12.94 8.51 -14.17
CA LEU A 158 -13.73 7.51 -14.87
C LEU A 158 -13.27 7.28 -16.34
N PRO A 159 -12.96 8.32 -17.14
CA PRO A 159 -12.36 8.11 -18.46
C PRO A 159 -11.04 7.32 -18.43
N ALA A 160 -10.16 7.57 -17.45
CA ALA A 160 -8.92 6.84 -17.29
C ALA A 160 -9.17 5.39 -16.89
N TRP A 161 -10.15 5.12 -16.02
CA TRP A 161 -10.59 3.77 -15.70
C TRP A 161 -11.07 3.01 -16.96
N SER A 162 -11.88 3.67 -17.80
CA SER A 162 -12.32 3.12 -19.09
C SER A 162 -11.13 2.79 -20.00
N ARG A 163 -10.13 3.68 -20.10
CA ARG A 163 -8.92 3.41 -20.87
C ARG A 163 -8.09 2.25 -20.31
N LEU A 164 -7.97 2.12 -18.99
CA LEU A 164 -7.25 1.00 -18.35
C LEU A 164 -7.95 -0.33 -18.63
N THR A 165 -9.27 -0.40 -18.44
CA THR A 165 -10.05 -1.62 -18.74
C THR A 165 -9.97 -2.01 -20.21
N ARG A 166 -9.98 -1.02 -21.13
CA ARG A 166 -9.80 -1.24 -22.56
C ARG A 166 -8.40 -1.78 -22.88
N LEU A 167 -7.35 -1.16 -22.33
CA LEU A 167 -5.96 -1.59 -22.46
C LEU A 167 -5.80 -3.06 -22.04
N LEU A 168 -6.28 -3.43 -20.85
CA LEU A 168 -6.21 -4.81 -20.36
C LEU A 168 -7.01 -5.79 -21.24
N SER A 169 -8.15 -5.36 -21.76
CA SER A 169 -8.97 -6.18 -22.66
C SER A 169 -8.26 -6.45 -23.99
N ILE A 170 -7.57 -5.45 -24.53
CA ILE A 170 -6.75 -5.58 -25.73
C ILE A 170 -5.65 -6.62 -25.51
N GLY A 171 -4.88 -6.51 -24.42
CA GLY A 171 -3.80 -7.47 -24.13
C GLY A 171 -4.29 -8.90 -23.90
N LYS A 172 -5.44 -9.07 -23.23
CA LYS A 172 -6.05 -10.40 -23.00
C LYS A 172 -6.60 -11.04 -24.29
N ARG A 173 -7.11 -10.24 -25.24
CA ARG A 173 -7.61 -10.75 -26.52
C ARG A 173 -6.49 -11.23 -27.44
N ARG A 174 -5.29 -10.65 -27.33
CA ARG A 174 -4.11 -11.05 -28.11
C ARG A 174 -3.42 -12.30 -27.57
N ALA A 175 -3.64 -12.63 -26.31
CA ALA A 175 -2.91 -13.67 -25.60
C ALA A 175 -3.74 -14.96 -25.45
N PRO A 176 -3.08 -16.11 -25.23
CA PRO A 176 -3.76 -17.33 -24.79
C PRO A 176 -4.56 -17.12 -23.49
N LYS A 177 -5.52 -18.01 -23.23
CA LYS A 177 -6.35 -17.97 -22.02
C LYS A 177 -5.47 -17.96 -20.77
N GLY A 178 -5.66 -16.94 -19.93
CA GLY A 178 -4.91 -16.78 -18.67
C GLY A 178 -3.67 -15.89 -18.79
N GLU A 179 -3.29 -15.49 -20.01
CA GLU A 179 -2.20 -14.55 -20.27
C GLU A 179 -2.74 -13.17 -20.69
N CYS A 180 -1.82 -12.20 -20.77
CA CYS A 180 -2.12 -10.86 -21.26
C CYS A 180 -0.85 -10.29 -21.90
N HIS A 181 -0.90 -10.05 -23.22
CA HIS A 181 0.23 -9.56 -24.00
C HIS A 181 0.03 -8.08 -24.29
N LEU A 182 0.63 -7.24 -23.44
CA LEU A 182 0.68 -5.80 -23.61
C LEU A 182 2.06 -5.39 -24.12
N GLN A 183 2.10 -4.42 -25.00
CA GLN A 183 3.32 -3.79 -25.49
C GLN A 183 3.34 -2.32 -25.07
N ARG A 184 4.52 -1.71 -25.11
CA ARG A 184 4.69 -0.28 -24.82
C ARG A 184 3.82 0.60 -25.70
N ALA A 185 3.60 0.25 -26.97
CA ALA A 185 2.71 0.99 -27.86
C ALA A 185 1.30 1.11 -27.29
N ASP A 186 0.78 0.05 -26.66
CA ASP A 186 -0.54 0.05 -26.04
C ASP A 186 -0.58 0.99 -24.83
N LEU A 187 0.46 0.99 -24.02
CA LEU A 187 0.57 1.93 -22.89
C LEU A 187 0.62 3.39 -23.38
N LEU A 188 1.35 3.68 -24.45
CA LEU A 188 1.45 5.03 -25.02
C LEU A 188 0.14 5.52 -25.65
N GLU A 189 -0.69 4.60 -26.15
CA GLU A 189 -2.00 4.90 -26.70
C GLU A 189 -3.05 5.11 -25.59
N TRP A 190 -3.10 4.20 -24.61
CA TRP A 190 -4.20 4.13 -23.64
C TRP A 190 -3.86 4.72 -22.25
N GLY A 191 -2.61 5.07 -21.97
CA GLY A 191 -2.16 5.50 -20.62
C GLY A 191 -2.62 6.89 -20.16
N GLN A 192 -3.35 7.66 -20.98
CA GLN A 192 -3.75 9.03 -20.65
C GLN A 192 -4.64 9.10 -19.39
N GLY A 193 -4.39 10.07 -18.51
CA GLY A 193 -5.18 10.29 -17.29
C GLY A 193 -4.92 9.25 -16.21
N MET A 194 -3.86 8.45 -16.34
CA MET A 194 -3.41 7.55 -15.29
C MET A 194 -2.15 8.12 -14.65
N ILE A 195 -2.02 7.96 -13.34
CA ILE A 195 -0.71 8.03 -12.71
C ILE A 195 0.03 6.74 -13.02
N LEU A 196 1.23 6.89 -13.57
CA LEU A 196 2.08 5.79 -14.03
C LEU A 196 3.34 5.70 -13.15
N ILE A 197 3.46 4.65 -12.36
CA ILE A 197 4.64 4.43 -11.50
C ILE A 197 5.51 3.35 -12.13
N ALA A 198 6.68 3.73 -12.64
CA ALA A 198 7.62 2.81 -13.23
C ALA A 198 8.33 1.98 -12.16
N LEU A 199 8.34 0.67 -12.33
CA LEU A 199 9.10 -0.29 -11.55
C LEU A 199 10.19 -0.87 -12.45
N PRO A 200 11.39 -0.24 -12.50
CA PRO A 200 12.50 -0.81 -13.25
C PRO A 200 13.00 -2.11 -12.59
N PRO A 201 13.73 -2.96 -13.33
CA PRO A 201 14.51 -4.04 -12.74
C PRO A 201 15.45 -3.54 -11.63
N ASP A 202 15.91 -4.47 -10.80
CA ASP A 202 16.82 -4.14 -9.70
C ASP A 202 18.08 -3.45 -10.23
N PRO A 203 18.36 -2.19 -9.84
CA PRO A 203 19.53 -1.45 -10.34
C PRO A 203 20.86 -1.99 -9.80
N LEU A 204 20.83 -2.87 -8.78
CA LEU A 204 22.02 -3.54 -8.28
C LEU A 204 22.37 -4.82 -9.05
N GLU A 205 21.45 -5.31 -9.87
CA GLU A 205 21.67 -6.47 -10.73
C GLU A 205 22.02 -6.01 -12.16
N GLN A 206 22.76 -6.84 -12.91
CA GLN A 206 23.07 -6.56 -14.31
C GLN A 206 21.77 -6.61 -15.13
N SER A 207 21.16 -5.45 -15.34
CA SER A 207 19.85 -5.33 -15.98
C SER A 207 19.95 -4.73 -17.39
N LYS A 208 19.00 -5.11 -18.24
CA LYS A 208 18.84 -4.55 -19.59
C LYS A 208 18.68 -3.01 -19.51
N PRO A 209 19.10 -2.27 -20.54
CA PRO A 209 18.96 -0.82 -20.56
C PRO A 209 17.48 -0.41 -20.48
N THR A 210 17.09 0.22 -19.37
CA THR A 210 15.70 0.63 -19.09
C THR A 210 15.42 2.10 -19.33
N ARG A 211 16.48 2.92 -19.47
CA ARG A 211 16.36 4.38 -19.58
C ARG A 211 15.57 4.83 -20.81
N ALA A 212 15.78 4.20 -21.96
CA ALA A 212 15.04 4.53 -23.18
C ALA A 212 13.55 4.25 -23.03
N ASP A 213 13.20 3.12 -22.40
CA ASP A 213 11.81 2.73 -22.16
C ASP A 213 11.10 3.68 -21.20
N LEU A 214 11.78 4.06 -20.11
CA LEU A 214 11.30 5.08 -19.18
C LEU A 214 11.03 6.40 -19.91
N LEU A 215 12.02 6.91 -20.64
CA LEU A 215 11.92 8.21 -21.30
C LEU A 215 10.82 8.24 -22.37
N ALA A 216 10.58 7.14 -23.09
CA ALA A 216 9.51 7.06 -24.08
C ALA A 216 8.13 7.33 -23.45
N VAL A 217 7.84 6.71 -22.30
CA VAL A 217 6.57 6.89 -21.59
C VAL A 217 6.50 8.26 -20.91
N VAL A 218 7.59 8.72 -20.30
CA VAL A 218 7.67 10.04 -19.64
C VAL A 218 7.41 11.19 -20.61
N ARG A 219 7.98 11.12 -21.82
CA ARG A 219 7.75 12.13 -22.86
C ARG A 219 6.29 12.20 -23.30
N ARG A 220 5.59 11.06 -23.30
CA ARG A 220 4.18 10.97 -23.70
C ARG A 220 3.22 11.48 -22.63
N PHE A 221 3.57 11.31 -21.35
CA PHE A 221 2.72 11.63 -20.20
C PHE A 221 3.46 12.49 -19.14
N PRO A 222 3.85 13.73 -19.48
CA PRO A 222 4.53 14.61 -18.54
C PRO A 222 3.66 14.89 -17.29
N GLY A 223 4.28 14.89 -16.11
CA GLY A 223 3.59 15.15 -14.82
C GLY A 223 2.70 14.01 -14.28
N GLN A 224 2.60 12.91 -15.03
CA GLN A 224 1.83 11.71 -14.64
C GLN A 224 2.73 10.53 -14.25
N CYS A 225 4.01 10.57 -14.64
CA CYS A 225 4.96 9.49 -14.40
C CYS A 225 5.78 9.70 -13.11
N PHE A 226 6.05 8.59 -12.41
CA PHE A 226 6.88 8.52 -11.21
C PHE A 226 7.83 7.32 -11.29
N LEU A 227 8.94 7.35 -10.56
CA LEU A 227 9.79 6.17 -10.38
C LEU A 227 9.47 5.50 -9.04
N GLY A 228 8.94 4.28 -9.09
CA GLY A 228 8.66 3.47 -7.91
C GLY A 228 9.93 2.87 -7.32
N ALA A 229 10.12 3.09 -6.03
CA ALA A 229 11.23 2.56 -5.27
C ALA A 229 10.79 1.33 -4.48
N ALA A 230 10.97 0.15 -5.07
CA ALA A 230 10.59 -1.12 -4.46
C ALA A 230 11.79 -1.77 -3.72
N PRO A 231 11.70 -2.01 -2.41
CA PRO A 231 12.70 -2.77 -1.66
C PRO A 231 12.64 -4.27 -2.00
N ARG A 232 13.77 -4.96 -1.82
CA ARG A 232 13.88 -6.42 -1.88
C ARG A 232 13.97 -7.06 -0.50
N TYR A 233 14.22 -6.27 0.54
CA TYR A 233 14.37 -6.75 1.92
C TYR A 233 15.53 -7.72 2.09
N ASP A 234 16.60 -7.54 1.31
CA ASP A 234 17.80 -8.38 1.27
C ASP A 234 18.99 -7.74 2.01
N GLY A 235 18.75 -6.68 2.79
CA GLY A 235 19.79 -5.91 3.48
C GLY A 235 20.52 -4.90 2.59
N ARG A 236 20.30 -4.91 1.26
CA ARG A 236 20.92 -3.97 0.30
C ARG A 236 19.99 -2.82 -0.10
N ASP A 237 18.85 -2.68 0.59
CA ASP A 237 17.81 -1.72 0.20
C ASP A 237 18.29 -0.27 0.19
N GLN A 238 19.12 0.16 1.13
CA GLN A 238 19.60 1.56 1.11
C GLN A 238 20.42 1.86 -0.15
N ALA A 239 21.32 0.96 -0.55
CA ALA A 239 22.10 1.11 -1.79
C ALA A 239 21.19 1.07 -3.03
N ARG A 240 20.16 0.21 -3.02
CA ARG A 240 19.17 0.12 -4.10
C ARG A 240 18.35 1.41 -4.22
N LEU A 241 17.84 1.93 -3.11
CA LEU A 241 17.09 3.18 -3.05
C LEU A 241 17.93 4.35 -3.54
N ASP A 242 19.22 4.43 -3.17
CA ASP A 242 20.13 5.47 -3.67
C ASP A 242 20.32 5.39 -5.20
N ARG A 243 20.47 4.18 -5.76
CA ARG A 243 20.56 3.99 -7.22
C ARG A 243 19.27 4.34 -7.94
N LEU A 244 18.11 4.01 -7.37
CA LEU A 244 16.82 4.43 -7.90
C LEU A 244 16.65 5.96 -7.82
N ALA A 245 17.11 6.61 -6.75
CA ALA A 245 17.08 8.07 -6.65
C ALA A 245 17.93 8.75 -7.73
N LEU A 246 19.12 8.21 -8.04
CA LEU A 246 19.96 8.70 -9.14
C LEU A 246 19.29 8.48 -10.51
N LEU A 247 18.66 7.31 -10.72
CA LEU A 247 17.91 7.02 -11.95
C LEU A 247 16.71 7.97 -12.10
N ALA A 248 15.97 8.20 -11.02
CA ALA A 248 14.84 9.12 -10.94
C ALA A 248 15.28 10.54 -11.33
N GLN A 249 16.39 11.02 -10.76
CA GLN A 249 16.96 12.32 -11.09
C GLN A 249 17.40 12.41 -12.55
N GLY A 250 18.12 11.39 -13.06
CA GLY A 250 18.58 11.35 -14.45
C GLY A 250 17.46 11.22 -15.50
N ALA A 251 16.25 10.80 -15.09
CA ALA A 251 15.07 10.71 -15.93
C ALA A 251 14.04 11.83 -15.67
N ASN A 252 14.33 12.77 -14.76
CA ASN A 252 13.40 13.81 -14.29
C ASN A 252 12.06 13.23 -13.80
N LEU A 253 12.12 12.11 -13.09
CA LEU A 253 10.97 11.44 -12.49
C LEU A 253 10.99 11.64 -10.98
N PRO A 254 9.90 12.09 -10.34
CA PRO A 254 9.82 12.07 -8.89
C PRO A 254 9.80 10.63 -8.39
N MET A 255 10.64 10.32 -7.41
CA MET A 255 10.67 9.00 -6.76
C MET A 255 9.52 8.88 -5.76
N VAL A 256 8.89 7.70 -5.72
CA VAL A 256 7.80 7.33 -4.80
C VAL A 256 8.10 5.99 -4.12
N ALA A 257 7.83 5.89 -2.83
CA ALA A 257 8.00 4.65 -2.07
C ALA A 257 6.89 3.65 -2.42
N VAL A 258 7.24 2.37 -2.57
CA VAL A 258 6.27 1.27 -2.71
C VAL A 258 6.73 0.07 -1.88
N GLY A 259 5.80 -0.73 -1.36
CA GLY A 259 6.14 -1.90 -0.55
C GLY A 259 6.39 -3.19 -1.35
N ASP A 260 5.97 -3.21 -2.62
CA ASP A 260 5.96 -4.39 -3.51
C ASP A 260 5.34 -5.63 -2.84
N VAL A 261 4.15 -5.40 -2.27
CA VAL A 261 3.46 -6.29 -1.33
C VAL A 261 2.90 -7.52 -2.06
N LEU A 262 3.16 -8.70 -1.50
CA LEU A 262 2.58 -9.99 -1.92
C LEU A 262 1.61 -10.59 -0.91
N MET A 263 1.66 -10.14 0.34
CA MET A 263 0.89 -10.73 1.43
C MET A 263 0.45 -9.69 2.47
N HIS A 264 -0.59 -9.98 3.25
CA HIS A 264 -1.04 -9.07 4.32
C HIS A 264 -0.18 -9.20 5.59
N ARG A 265 0.29 -10.41 5.94
CA ARG A 265 1.15 -10.69 7.11
C ARG A 265 2.31 -11.60 6.74
N SER A 266 3.42 -11.51 7.48
CA SER A 266 4.63 -12.33 7.26
C SER A 266 4.37 -13.83 7.41
N ALA A 267 3.40 -14.22 8.24
CA ALA A 267 2.98 -15.61 8.43
C ALA A 267 2.45 -16.27 7.14
N ARG A 268 2.08 -15.50 6.10
CA ARG A 268 1.68 -16.02 4.78
C ARG A 268 2.86 -16.44 3.90
N ARG A 269 4.11 -16.23 4.32
CA ARG A 269 5.30 -16.62 3.54
C ARG A 269 5.30 -18.10 3.10
N PRO A 270 5.01 -19.10 3.95
CA PRO A 270 5.00 -20.49 3.51
C PRO A 270 4.02 -20.75 2.36
N LEU A 271 2.85 -20.09 2.37
CA LEU A 271 1.91 -20.17 1.26
C LEU A 271 2.48 -19.54 -0.01
N ALA A 272 3.14 -18.38 0.09
CA ALA A 272 3.79 -17.75 -1.07
C ALA A 272 4.88 -18.64 -1.69
N ASP A 273 5.64 -19.37 -0.87
CA ASP A 273 6.63 -20.36 -1.31
C ASP A 273 5.93 -21.52 -2.04
N VAL A 274 4.84 -22.07 -1.49
CA VAL A 274 4.03 -23.13 -2.15
C VAL A 274 3.45 -22.68 -3.48
N LEU A 275 2.90 -21.46 -3.55
CA LEU A 275 2.38 -20.90 -4.81
C LEU A 275 3.49 -20.76 -5.86
N THR A 276 4.70 -20.41 -5.43
CA THR A 276 5.87 -20.37 -6.31
C THR A 276 6.24 -21.76 -6.82
N CYS A 277 6.24 -22.78 -5.96
CA CYS A 277 6.44 -24.18 -6.35
C CYS A 277 5.43 -24.64 -7.42
N LEU A 278 4.13 -24.35 -7.20
CA LEU A 278 3.08 -24.68 -8.17
C LEU A 278 3.29 -23.96 -9.51
N ARG A 279 3.69 -22.68 -9.47
CA ARG A 279 3.94 -21.88 -10.67
C ARG A 279 5.14 -22.37 -11.48
N LEU A 280 6.18 -22.85 -10.81
CA LEU A 280 7.43 -23.28 -11.45
C LEU A 280 7.48 -24.79 -11.71
N GLY A 281 6.50 -25.56 -11.24
CA GLY A 281 6.49 -27.02 -11.37
C GLY A 281 7.56 -27.69 -10.52
N CYS A 282 7.80 -27.20 -9.30
CA CYS A 282 8.83 -27.70 -8.40
C CYS A 282 8.26 -28.00 -6.99
N THR A 283 9.07 -28.56 -6.10
CA THR A 283 8.73 -28.88 -4.70
C THR A 283 9.36 -27.88 -3.73
N ILE A 284 8.91 -27.87 -2.47
CA ILE A 284 9.50 -27.00 -1.44
C ILE A 284 10.97 -27.32 -1.21
N ASP A 285 11.38 -28.58 -1.36
CA ASP A 285 12.77 -29.00 -1.15
C ASP A 285 13.72 -28.52 -2.26
N ASN A 286 13.21 -28.32 -3.48
CA ASN A 286 14.03 -27.93 -4.65
C ASN A 286 13.77 -26.51 -5.17
N ILE A 287 12.95 -25.70 -4.48
CA ILE A 287 12.65 -24.30 -4.83
C ILE A 287 13.92 -23.42 -4.91
N GLY A 288 14.96 -23.77 -4.16
CA GLY A 288 16.26 -23.10 -4.21
C GLY A 288 16.18 -21.59 -4.03
N THR A 289 16.79 -20.84 -4.96
CA THR A 289 16.86 -19.37 -4.93
C THR A 289 15.55 -18.67 -5.31
N GLN A 290 14.52 -19.41 -5.76
CA GLN A 290 13.19 -18.86 -6.06
C GLN A 290 12.35 -18.65 -4.80
N ARG A 291 12.80 -19.19 -3.66
CA ARG A 291 12.16 -18.98 -2.36
C ARG A 291 12.21 -17.51 -1.96
N LEU A 292 11.15 -17.01 -1.34
CA LEU A 292 11.24 -15.70 -0.70
C LEU A 292 12.28 -15.76 0.42
N ALA A 293 13.22 -14.81 0.43
CA ALA A 293 14.27 -14.74 1.46
C ALA A 293 13.67 -14.60 2.87
N ASN A 294 12.58 -13.83 2.98
CA ASN A 294 11.88 -13.53 4.23
C ASN A 294 10.39 -13.21 3.97
N GLY A 295 9.65 -12.96 5.04
CA GLY A 295 8.23 -12.57 5.00
C GLY A 295 8.01 -11.06 4.89
N GLU A 296 9.02 -10.28 4.47
CA GLU A 296 8.95 -8.82 4.49
C GLU A 296 8.13 -8.24 3.33
N ARG A 297 7.83 -9.00 2.27
CA ARG A 297 6.85 -8.57 1.24
C ARG A 297 5.39 -8.60 1.74
N ARG A 298 5.19 -8.30 3.02
CA ARG A 298 3.92 -8.07 3.69
C ARG A 298 3.54 -6.59 3.69
N LEU A 299 2.27 -6.29 3.97
CA LEU A 299 1.85 -4.93 4.31
C LEU A 299 2.61 -4.41 5.55
N LYS A 300 3.03 -3.14 5.46
CA LYS A 300 3.76 -2.41 6.49
C LYS A 300 3.02 -1.13 6.86
N SER A 301 3.13 -0.75 8.12
CA SER A 301 2.69 0.56 8.62
C SER A 301 3.53 1.68 8.03
N GLY A 302 3.01 2.90 8.10
CA GLY A 302 3.78 4.08 7.74
C GLY A 302 5.06 4.24 8.58
N ALA A 303 5.04 3.88 9.87
CA ALA A 303 6.24 3.96 10.72
C ALA A 303 7.35 3.01 10.24
N GLU A 304 7.01 1.79 9.84
CA GLU A 304 7.97 0.84 9.27
C GLU A 304 8.54 1.35 7.93
N MET A 305 7.67 1.87 7.06
CA MET A 305 8.10 2.43 5.78
C MET A 305 8.93 3.70 5.95
N ALA A 306 8.63 4.55 6.93
CA ALA A 306 9.43 5.73 7.24
C ALA A 306 10.84 5.36 7.73
N ARG A 307 10.97 4.29 8.52
CA ARG A 307 12.29 3.75 8.91
C ARG A 307 13.06 3.24 7.70
N LEU A 308 12.41 2.52 6.78
CA LEU A 308 13.07 2.01 5.58
C LEU A 308 13.48 3.15 4.61
N PHE A 309 12.63 4.17 4.46
CA PHE A 309 12.86 5.32 3.58
C PHE A 309 13.46 6.52 4.30
N HIS A 310 14.18 6.31 5.41
CA HIS A 310 14.70 7.41 6.23
C HIS A 310 15.65 8.36 5.48
N ARG A 311 16.39 7.86 4.47
CA ARG A 311 17.24 8.68 3.57
C ARG A 311 16.47 9.35 2.44
N HIS A 312 15.23 8.91 2.19
CA HIS A 312 14.38 9.34 1.09
C HIS A 312 12.95 9.68 1.55
N PRO A 313 12.76 10.55 2.57
CA PRO A 313 11.45 10.79 3.17
C PRO A 313 10.44 11.44 2.21
N ALA A 314 10.92 12.14 1.18
CA ALA A 314 10.07 12.70 0.13
C ALA A 314 9.36 11.62 -0.69
N ALA A 315 9.98 10.45 -0.87
CA ALA A 315 9.36 9.33 -1.58
C ALA A 315 8.16 8.77 -0.82
N LEU A 316 8.22 8.77 0.52
CA LEU A 316 7.10 8.37 1.38
C LEU A 316 5.94 9.35 1.30
N ARG A 317 6.20 10.67 1.45
CA ARG A 317 5.15 11.70 1.35
C ARG A 317 4.41 11.67 0.01
N ARG A 318 5.16 11.40 -1.06
CA ARG A 318 4.61 11.31 -2.42
C ARG A 318 3.57 10.21 -2.60
N THR A 319 3.58 9.17 -1.74
CA THR A 319 2.54 8.15 -1.78
C THR A 319 1.17 8.72 -1.49
N VAL A 320 1.08 9.61 -0.51
CA VAL A 320 -0.16 10.31 -0.13
C VAL A 320 -0.53 11.34 -1.20
N GLU A 321 0.43 12.10 -1.73
CA GLU A 321 0.20 13.04 -2.86
C GLU A 321 -0.44 12.33 -4.06
N ILE A 322 0.06 11.14 -4.42
CA ILE A 322 -0.50 10.32 -5.50
C ILE A 322 -1.88 9.79 -5.12
N ALA A 323 -2.05 9.31 -3.88
CA ALA A 323 -3.33 8.84 -3.40
C ALA A 323 -4.41 9.92 -3.48
N ASP A 324 -4.09 11.16 -3.14
CA ASP A 324 -5.00 12.30 -3.21
C ASP A 324 -5.41 12.62 -4.65
N ARG A 325 -4.45 12.55 -5.59
CA ARG A 325 -4.71 12.75 -7.03
C ARG A 325 -5.60 11.67 -7.67
N CYS A 326 -5.60 10.45 -7.12
CA CYS A 326 -6.45 9.36 -7.63
C CYS A 326 -7.91 9.56 -7.17
N ALA A 327 -8.68 10.43 -7.84
CA ALA A 327 -10.04 10.75 -7.42
C ALA A 327 -11.08 9.64 -7.69
N PHE A 328 -10.85 8.82 -8.72
CA PHE A 328 -11.75 7.72 -9.12
C PHE A 328 -12.09 6.77 -7.97
N ARG A 329 -13.39 6.48 -7.80
CA ARG A 329 -13.92 5.48 -6.87
C ARG A 329 -14.78 4.49 -7.63
N LEU A 330 -14.83 3.23 -7.20
CA LEU A 330 -15.72 2.24 -7.82
C LEU A 330 -17.21 2.62 -7.72
N ASN A 331 -17.60 3.46 -6.74
CA ASN A 331 -18.95 4.03 -6.64
C ASN A 331 -19.33 4.91 -7.84
N ASP A 332 -18.35 5.42 -8.57
CA ASP A 332 -18.59 6.29 -9.74
C ASP A 332 -19.12 5.47 -10.94
N LEU A 333 -19.00 4.14 -10.89
CA LEU A 333 -19.56 3.24 -11.87
C LEU A 333 -21.08 3.15 -11.67
N ARG A 334 -21.82 3.85 -12.52
CA ARG A 334 -23.28 3.73 -12.62
C ARG A 334 -23.64 2.64 -13.61
N TYR A 335 -24.67 1.88 -13.29
CA TYR A 335 -25.26 0.91 -14.21
C TYR A 335 -25.78 1.65 -15.44
N GLN A 336 -25.25 1.31 -16.63
CA GLN A 336 -25.74 1.81 -17.90
C GLN A 336 -26.57 0.70 -18.53
N TYR A 337 -27.89 0.89 -18.55
CA TYR A 337 -28.80 -0.01 -19.24
C TYR A 337 -28.55 0.18 -20.76
N PRO A 338 -28.27 -0.88 -21.53
CA PRO A 338 -28.15 -0.74 -22.98
C PRO A 338 -29.51 -0.31 -23.54
N ASP A 339 -29.54 0.77 -24.32
CA ASP A 339 -30.77 1.16 -25.01
C ASP A 339 -31.20 0.01 -25.92
N GLU A 340 -32.34 -0.61 -25.63
CA GLU A 340 -32.91 -1.75 -26.38
C GLU A 340 -33.43 -1.34 -27.78
N ALA A 341 -32.95 -0.23 -28.33
CA ALA A 341 -33.41 0.33 -29.59
C ALA A 341 -32.23 0.57 -30.56
N GLN A 342 -31.89 -0.46 -31.33
CA GLN A 342 -31.47 -0.34 -32.74
C GLN A 342 -31.52 -1.69 -33.44
#